data_AF-A0A357EFF9-F1
#
_entry.id   AF-A0A357EFF9-F1
#
_cell.length_a   1.000
_cell.length_b   1.000
_cell.length_c   1.000
_cell.angle_alpha   90.00
_cell.angle_beta   90.00
_cell.angle_gamma   90.00
#
_symmetry.space_group_name_H-M   'P 1'
#
loop_
_entity.id
_entity.type
_entity.pdbx_description
1 polymer ?
#
loop_
_entity_poly.entity_id
_entity_poly.type
_entity_poly.pdbx_seq_one_letter_code
_entity_poly.pdbx_strand_id
1 'polypeptide(L)' 'LWQGTWFQPGNDREGGFEVLLSEDGKEAKGIWWYTRVDTRKNIPPKEHGGTYHWKKVSSSPASTQ' A
#
# COMPACT_ATOMS: atom_id res chain seq x y z
N LEU A 1 13.73 -1.80 4.07
CA LEU A 1 12.38 -2.34 3.80
C LEU A 1 11.46 -1.88 4.93
N TRP A 2 10.36 -1.21 4.62
CA TRP A 2 9.35 -0.80 5.60
C TRP A 2 8.14 -1.72 5.48
N GLN A 3 7.52 -2.05 6.60
CA GLN A 3 6.34 -2.91 6.66
C GLN A 3 5.24 -2.24 7.49
N GLY A 4 3.99 -2.50 7.16
CA GLY A 4 2.86 -1.97 7.90
C GLY A 4 1.58 -2.71 7.63
N THR A 5 0.51 -2.26 8.29
CA THR A 5 -0.85 -2.78 8.13
C THR A 5 -1.74 -1.74 7.49
N TRP A 6 -2.74 -2.19 6.74
CA TRP A 6 -3.78 -1.34 6.17
C TRP A 6 -5.16 -1.88 6.57
N PHE A 7 -6.14 -0.97 6.66
CA PHE A 7 -7.55 -1.29 6.90
C PHE A 7 -8.42 -0.40 6.00
N GLN A 8 -9.42 -1.00 5.37
CA GLN A 8 -10.41 -0.32 4.53
C GLN A 8 -11.79 -0.41 5.19
N PRO A 9 -12.24 0.64 5.92
CA PRO A 9 -13.47 0.61 6.71
C PRO A 9 -14.73 0.26 5.92
N GLY A 10 -14.86 0.76 4.68
CA GLY A 10 -16.09 0.58 3.88
C GLY A 10 -16.23 -0.76 3.16
N ASN A 11 -15.18 -1.59 3.14
CA ASN A 11 -15.17 -2.88 2.43
C ASN A 11 -14.80 -4.04 3.37
N ASP A 12 -14.70 -3.73 4.68
CA ASP A 12 -14.26 -4.62 5.76
C ASP A 12 -13.08 -5.52 5.38
N ARG A 13 -12.01 -4.89 4.87
CA ARG A 13 -10.77 -5.58 4.52
C ARG A 13 -9.61 -5.01 5.28
N GLU A 14 -8.66 -5.86 5.60
CA GLU A 14 -7.38 -5.48 6.18
C GLU A 14 -6.28 -6.37 5.63
N GLY A 15 -5.06 -5.91 5.85
CA GLY A 15 -3.90 -6.61 5.37
C GLY A 15 -2.60 -5.99 5.79
N GLY A 16 -1.53 -6.53 5.21
CA GLY A 16 -0.18 -5.99 5.36
C GLY A 16 0.33 -5.44 4.04
N PHE A 17 1.40 -4.67 4.13
CA PHE A 17 2.15 -4.19 2.98
C PHE A 17 3.64 -4.10 3.27
N GLU A 18 4.44 -4.12 2.21
CA GLU A 18 5.88 -3.82 2.23
C GLU A 18 6.18 -2.67 1.28
N VAL A 19 7.00 -1.71 1.71
CA VAL A 19 7.50 -0.58 0.92
C VAL A 19 9.02 -0.63 0.84
N LEU A 20 9.55 -0.50 -0.37
CA LEU A 20 10.94 -0.22 -0.64
C LEU A 20 11.06 1.17 -1.30
N LEU A 21 11.59 2.14 -0.55
CA LEU A 21 11.91 3.48 -1.04
C LEU A 21 13.23 3.42 -1.86
N SER A 22 13.29 4.16 -2.96
CA SER A 22 14.54 4.38 -3.71
C SER A 22 15.53 5.18 -2.86
N GLU A 23 16.82 5.03 -3.16
CA GLU A 23 17.89 5.73 -2.44
C GLU A 23 17.72 7.25 -2.47
N ASP A 24 17.24 7.79 -3.59
CA ASP A 24 16.98 9.22 -3.78
C ASP A 24 15.63 9.70 -3.20
N GLY A 25 14.83 8.79 -2.63
CA GLY A 25 13.53 9.09 -2.02
C GLY A 25 12.45 9.56 -3.00
N LYS A 26 12.64 9.40 -4.31
CA LYS A 26 11.68 9.85 -5.33
C LYS A 26 10.67 8.79 -5.73
N GLU A 27 11.00 7.53 -5.54
CA GLU A 27 10.13 6.41 -5.90
C GLU A 27 10.00 5.43 -4.75
N ALA A 28 8.88 4.73 -4.68
CA ALA A 28 8.72 3.59 -3.80
C ALA A 28 8.00 2.45 -4.51
N LYS A 29 8.45 1.22 -4.31
CA LYS A 29 7.80 0.01 -4.84
C LYS A 29 7.36 -0.88 -3.69
N GLY A 30 6.31 -1.64 -3.89
CA GLY A 30 5.82 -2.50 -2.84
C GLY A 30 4.81 -3.53 -3.27
N ILE A 31 4.49 -4.39 -2.31
CA ILE A 31 3.41 -5.37 -2.40
C ILE A 31 2.47 -5.17 -1.23
N TRP A 32 1.23 -5.61 -1.39
CA TRP A 32 0.26 -5.72 -0.32
C TRP A 32 -0.46 -7.07 -0.40
N TRP A 33 -0.99 -7.52 0.73
CA TRP A 33 -1.76 -8.77 0.85
C TRP A 33 -2.92 -8.56 1.80
N TYR A 34 -3.93 -9.42 1.72
CA TYR A 34 -5.03 -9.48 2.67
C TYR A 34 -4.65 -10.34 3.89
N THR A 35 -5.09 -9.93 5.07
CA THR A 35 -5.14 -10.77 6.28
C THR A 35 -6.56 -11.14 6.65
N ARG A 36 -7.54 -10.33 6.21
CA ARG A 36 -8.97 -10.60 6.37
C ARG A 36 -9.78 -9.88 5.29
N VAL A 37 -10.83 -10.55 4.81
CA VAL A 37 -11.83 -9.99 3.89
C VAL A 37 -13.19 -10.38 4.42
N ASP A 38 -13.94 -9.39 4.91
CA ASP A 38 -15.25 -9.61 5.56
C ASP A 38 -15.08 -10.63 6.71
N THR A 39 -15.95 -11.64 6.77
CA THR A 39 -15.88 -12.76 7.72
C THR A 39 -14.80 -13.81 7.41
N ARG A 40 -14.15 -13.77 6.24
CA ARG A 40 -13.11 -14.75 5.86
C ARG A 40 -11.78 -14.40 6.52
N LYS A 41 -11.36 -15.26 7.46
CA LYS A 41 -10.10 -15.15 8.21
C LYS A 41 -9.00 -16.14 7.77
N ASN A 42 -9.36 -17.17 7.00
CA ASN A 42 -8.40 -18.16 6.48
C ASN A 42 -7.81 -17.69 5.14
N ILE A 43 -7.08 -16.58 5.17
CA ILE A 43 -6.31 -16.11 4.03
C ILE A 43 -4.86 -16.55 4.25
N PRO A 44 -4.27 -17.32 3.32
CA PRO A 44 -2.87 -17.71 3.38
C PRO A 44 -1.98 -16.49 3.63
N PRO A 45 -1.01 -16.57 4.58
CA PRO A 45 -0.11 -15.47 4.86
C PRO A 45 0.62 -15.02 3.59
N LYS A 46 0.62 -13.71 3.33
CA LYS A 46 1.28 -13.09 2.18
C LYS A 46 0.78 -13.56 0.81
N GLU A 47 -0.44 -14.08 0.70
CA GLU A 47 -1.06 -14.25 -0.63
C GLU A 47 -1.11 -12.89 -1.33
N HIS A 48 -0.40 -12.79 -2.45
CA HIS A 48 -0.13 -11.53 -3.13
C HIS A 48 -1.45 -10.85 -3.55
N GLY A 49 -1.81 -9.75 -2.89
CA GLY A 49 -2.97 -8.93 -3.22
C GLY A 49 -2.69 -8.02 -4.43
N GLY A 50 -1.50 -7.47 -4.51
CA GLY A 50 -1.02 -6.71 -5.67
C GLY A 50 0.30 -5.98 -5.43
N THR A 51 0.82 -5.37 -6.50
CA THR A 51 2.00 -4.49 -6.48
C THR A 51 1.59 -3.03 -6.61
N TYR A 52 2.46 -2.12 -6.16
CA TYR A 52 2.33 -0.69 -6.43
C TYR A 52 3.68 -0.04 -6.69
N HIS A 53 3.64 1.09 -7.41
CA HIS A 53 4.77 1.98 -7.65
C HIS A 53 4.32 3.41 -7.39
N TRP A 54 4.91 4.06 -6.41
CA TRP A 54 4.70 5.47 -6.10
C TRP A 54 5.84 6.30 -6.65
N LYS A 55 5.50 7.49 -7.14
CA LYS A 55 6.44 8.52 -7.54
C LYS A 55 6.09 9.80 -6.82
N LYS A 56 7.10 10.49 -6.29
CA LYS A 56 6.94 11.81 -5.72
C LYS A 56 6.52 12.77 -6.84
N VAL A 57 5.32 13.31 -6.74
CA VAL A 57 4.86 14.36 -7.65
C VAL A 57 5.54 15.66 -7.24
N SER A 58 6.21 16.33 -8.17
CA SER A 58 6.70 17.69 -7.94
C SER A 58 5.48 18.59 -7.74
N SER A 59 5.43 19.34 -6.63
CA SER A 59 4.39 20.34 -6.43
C SER A 59 4.47 21.37 -7.55
N SER A 60 3.57 21.29 -8.54
CA SER A 60 3.28 22.46 -9.35
C SER A 60 2.72 23.53 -8.41
N PRO A 61 3.15 24.80 -8.49
CA PRO A 61 2.52 25.85 -7.70
C PRO A 61 1.01 25.80 -7.97
N ALA A 62 0.22 25.79 -6.89
CA ALA A 62 -1.23 25.81 -7.01
C ALA A 62 -1.60 26.98 -7.92
N SER A 63 -2.27 26.71 -9.04
CA SER A 63 -2.87 27.77 -9.83
C SER A 63 -3.88 28.48 -8.93
N THR A 64 -3.51 29.66 -8.44
CA THR A 64 -4.42 30.59 -7.79
C THR A 64 -5.57 30.84 -8.77
N GLN A 65 -6.75 30.32 -8.46
CA GLN A 65 -8.02 30.76 -9.04
C GLN A 65 -8.68 31.70 -8.04
#